data_AF-A0A932VRB3-F1
#
_entry.id   AF-A0A932VRB3-F1
#
_cell.length_a   1.000
_cell.length_b   1.000
_cell.length_c   1.000
_cell.angle_alpha   90.00
_cell.angle_beta   90.00
_cell.angle_gamma   90.00
#
_symmetry.space_group_name_H-M   'P 1'
#
loop_
_entity.id
_entity.type
_entity.pdbx_description
1 polymer ?
#
loop_
_entity_poly.entity_id
_entity_poly.type
_entity_poly.pdbx_seq_one_letter_code
_entity_poly.pdbx_strand_id
1 'polypeptide(L)'
;MKVGAAKKEAGRAFSLITLRLPEKDQPVNAETFSYVINQEKRDVMEKREGRYLLRSNLVGDDPESLWEKYILLTEVEQAFKCLKGDLSLRPIYHQKEERIEAHIFVAFQSYCLFVTLGQRLKALAPGLTPRSVLDKLGELQMIDAHLPTADGREITLLRLRNRRRIIRFF
;
A
#
# COMPACT_ATOMS: atom_id res chain seq x y z
N MET A 1 -5.51 16.82 38.67
CA MET A 1 -5.51 15.39 38.27
C MET A 1 -5.59 15.27 36.75
N LYS A 2 -4.66 14.54 36.09
CA LYS A 2 -4.59 14.44 34.61
C LYS A 2 -5.46 13.29 34.06
N VAL A 3 -6.75 13.25 34.41
CA VAL A 3 -7.69 12.21 33.92
C VAL A 3 -7.80 12.21 32.39
N GLY A 4 -7.68 13.39 31.77
CA GLY A 4 -7.67 13.51 30.30
C GLY A 4 -6.47 12.84 29.62
N ALA A 5 -5.30 12.80 30.26
CA ALA A 5 -4.14 12.10 29.71
C ALA A 5 -4.33 10.58 29.77
N ALA A 6 -4.83 10.08 30.90
CA ALA A 6 -5.16 8.66 31.06
C ALA A 6 -6.25 8.20 30.07
N LYS A 7 -7.26 9.05 29.80
CA LYS A 7 -8.28 8.78 28.78
C LYS A 7 -7.70 8.68 27.36
N LYS A 8 -6.70 9.51 27.04
CA LYS A 8 -6.02 9.48 25.74
C LYS A 8 -5.18 8.22 25.57
N GLU A 9 -4.48 7.80 26.63
CA GLU A 9 -3.62 6.62 26.62
C GLU A 9 -4.41 5.31 26.59
N ALA A 10 -5.53 5.24 27.32
CA ALA A 10 -6.41 4.08 27.34
C ALA A 10 -7.26 3.91 26.06
N GLY A 11 -7.37 4.94 25.22
CA GLY A 11 -8.10 4.89 23.95
C GLY A 11 -9.54 4.35 24.09
N ARG A 12 -9.90 3.35 23.28
CA ARG A 12 -11.23 2.72 23.31
C ARG A 12 -11.52 1.95 24.60
N ALA A 13 -10.50 1.47 25.30
CA ALA A 13 -10.66 0.71 26.55
C ALA A 13 -11.16 1.57 27.72
N PHE A 14 -11.01 2.90 27.64
CA PHE A 14 -11.58 3.81 28.64
C PHE A 14 -13.10 3.67 28.76
N SER A 15 -13.79 3.25 27.69
CA SER A 15 -15.25 3.03 27.70
C SER A 15 -15.71 1.85 28.55
N LEU A 16 -14.78 0.98 28.96
CA LEU A 16 -15.01 -0.17 29.85
C LEU A 16 -14.90 0.19 31.33
N ILE A 17 -14.39 1.37 31.67
CA ILE A 17 -14.10 1.77 33.04
C ILE A 17 -15.01 2.93 33.43
N THR A 18 -15.80 2.74 34.50
CA THR A 18 -16.54 3.81 35.16
C THR A 18 -15.70 4.34 36.30
N LEU A 19 -15.18 5.56 36.14
CA LEU A 19 -14.43 6.26 37.18
C LEU A 19 -15.40 7.06 38.06
N ARG A 20 -15.31 6.88 39.37
CA ARG A 20 -15.78 7.86 40.36
C ARG A 20 -14.62 8.79 40.68
N LEU A 21 -14.86 10.07 40.45
CA LEU A 21 -13.90 11.14 40.74
C LEU A 21 -14.36 11.87 42.00
N PRO A 22 -13.42 12.31 42.86
CA PRO A 22 -13.73 13.16 44.00
C PRO A 22 -14.33 14.49 43.52
N GLU A 23 -15.21 15.07 44.34
CA GLU A 23 -15.66 16.45 44.17
C GLU A 23 -14.50 17.44 44.39
N LYS A 24 -14.69 18.69 43.95
CA LYS A 24 -13.62 19.70 43.80
C LYS A 24 -12.83 19.98 45.09
N ASP A 25 -13.42 19.73 46.26
CA ASP A 25 -12.85 20.00 47.58
C ASP A 25 -12.67 18.74 48.45
N GLN A 26 -12.83 17.53 47.90
CA GLN A 26 -12.60 16.27 48.62
C GLN A 26 -11.16 15.77 48.49
N PRO A 27 -10.56 15.24 49.57
CA PRO A 27 -9.24 14.62 49.51
C PRO A 27 -9.32 13.32 48.69
N VAL A 28 -8.34 13.13 47.80
CA VAL A 28 -8.23 11.91 46.99
C VAL A 28 -7.84 10.74 47.90
N ASN A 29 -8.78 9.82 48.12
CA ASN A 29 -8.58 8.59 48.86
C ASN A 29 -9.29 7.42 48.16
N ALA A 30 -9.12 6.19 48.65
CA ALA A 30 -9.70 4.99 48.04
C ALA A 30 -11.25 4.99 48.02
N GLU A 31 -11.88 5.82 48.84
CA GLU A 31 -13.34 5.95 48.91
C GLU A 31 -13.88 6.96 47.89
N THR A 32 -13.14 8.04 47.65
CA THR A 32 -13.53 9.15 46.76
C THR A 32 -13.04 8.97 45.33
N PHE A 33 -11.95 8.22 45.13
CA PHE A 33 -11.45 7.81 43.82
C PHE A 33 -11.50 6.29 43.68
N SER A 34 -12.57 5.82 43.05
CA SER A 34 -12.78 4.39 42.78
C SER A 34 -13.09 4.16 41.29
N TYR A 35 -12.82 2.95 40.82
CA TYR A 35 -13.16 2.56 39.47
C TYR A 35 -13.93 1.24 39.50
N VAL A 36 -14.87 1.11 38.57
CA VAL A 36 -15.60 -0.15 38.35
C VAL A 36 -15.44 -0.52 36.88
N ILE A 37 -15.06 -1.77 36.63
CA ILE A 37 -15.03 -2.33 35.28
C ILE A 37 -16.45 -2.74 34.93
N ASN A 38 -16.96 -2.24 33.81
CA ASN A 38 -18.23 -2.66 33.27
C ASN A 38 -18.07 -4.02 32.59
N GLN A 39 -18.42 -5.09 33.32
CA GLN A 39 -18.28 -6.47 32.84
C GLN A 39 -19.16 -6.74 31.61
N GLU A 40 -20.38 -6.22 31.55
CA GLU A 40 -21.26 -6.42 30.38
C GLU A 40 -20.65 -5.85 29.08
N LYS A 41 -20.10 -4.63 29.14
CA LYS A 41 -19.43 -4.02 27.99
C LYS A 41 -18.16 -4.78 27.62
N ARG A 42 -17.44 -5.28 28.61
CA ARG A 42 -16.24 -6.09 28.41
C ARG A 42 -16.60 -7.39 27.71
N ASP A 43 -17.62 -8.11 28.17
CA ASP A 43 -18.09 -9.35 27.55
C ASP A 43 -18.55 -9.14 26.11
N VAL A 44 -19.24 -8.03 25.83
CA VAL A 44 -19.64 -7.68 24.45
C VAL A 44 -18.43 -7.34 23.58
N MET A 45 -17.43 -6.65 24.11
CA MET A 45 -16.19 -6.35 23.39
C MET A 45 -15.36 -7.61 23.14
N GLU A 46 -15.13 -8.44 24.15
CA GLU A 46 -14.41 -9.72 24.02
C GLU A 46 -15.13 -10.65 23.03
N LYS A 47 -16.47 -10.66 23.04
CA LYS A 47 -17.23 -11.36 22.00
C LYS A 47 -16.93 -10.73 20.63
N ARG A 48 -16.95 -9.43 20.45
CA ARG A 48 -16.76 -8.81 19.12
C ARG A 48 -15.32 -8.83 18.63
N GLU A 49 -14.33 -9.01 19.50
CA GLU A 49 -12.93 -9.07 19.13
C GLU A 49 -12.64 -10.23 18.16
N GLY A 50 -11.81 -9.95 17.15
CA GLY A 50 -11.40 -10.92 16.14
C GLY A 50 -12.46 -11.31 15.11
N ARG A 51 -13.69 -10.76 15.18
CA ARG A 51 -14.77 -11.07 14.22
C ARG A 51 -14.92 -9.98 13.16
N TYR A 52 -14.91 -10.39 11.90
CA TYR A 52 -15.25 -9.53 10.77
C TYR A 52 -16.71 -9.73 10.40
N LEU A 53 -17.46 -8.63 10.25
CA LEU A 53 -18.84 -8.65 9.77
C LEU A 53 -18.86 -8.04 8.37
N LEU A 54 -19.06 -8.88 7.35
CA LEU A 54 -19.32 -8.43 5.99
C LEU A 54 -20.82 -8.24 5.80
N ARG A 55 -21.22 -7.04 5.38
CA ARG A 55 -22.60 -6.74 4.99
C ARG A 55 -22.63 -6.56 3.47
N SER A 56 -23.45 -7.35 2.80
CA SER A 56 -23.62 -7.30 1.35
C SER A 56 -25.10 -7.20 0.99
N ASN A 57 -25.39 -6.60 -0.15
CA ASN A 57 -26.69 -6.62 -0.81
C ASN A 57 -26.81 -7.75 -1.84
N LEU A 58 -25.75 -8.53 -2.04
CA LEU A 58 -25.76 -9.71 -2.90
C LEU A 58 -26.63 -10.80 -2.26
N VAL A 59 -27.61 -11.29 -3.02
CA VAL A 59 -28.56 -12.31 -2.56
C VAL A 59 -28.07 -13.67 -3.03
N GLY A 60 -27.85 -14.60 -2.10
CA GLY A 60 -27.61 -16.01 -2.42
C GLY A 60 -26.16 -16.40 -2.72
N ASP A 61 -25.17 -15.59 -2.38
CA ASP A 61 -23.77 -16.05 -2.38
C ASP A 61 -23.45 -16.86 -1.11
N ASP A 62 -22.71 -17.95 -1.28
CA ASP A 62 -22.09 -18.65 -0.16
C ASP A 62 -21.18 -17.69 0.63
N PRO A 63 -21.16 -17.72 1.97
CA PRO A 63 -20.33 -16.84 2.79
C PRO A 63 -18.84 -16.86 2.43
N GLU A 64 -18.30 -18.00 1.98
CA GLU A 64 -16.91 -18.13 1.52
C GLU A 64 -16.69 -17.34 0.23
N SER A 65 -17.61 -17.46 -0.73
CA SER A 65 -17.56 -16.68 -1.98
C SER A 65 -17.66 -15.17 -1.73
N LEU A 66 -18.47 -14.74 -0.75
CA LEU A 66 -18.53 -13.33 -0.37
C LEU A 66 -17.21 -12.84 0.24
N TRP A 67 -16.57 -13.67 1.05
CA TRP A 67 -15.26 -13.38 1.62
C TRP A 67 -14.18 -13.28 0.53
N GLU A 68 -14.14 -14.21 -0.42
CA GLU A 68 -13.22 -14.16 -1.56
C GLU A 68 -13.37 -12.88 -2.39
N LYS A 69 -14.62 -12.51 -2.72
CA LYS A 69 -14.90 -11.25 -3.43
C LYS A 69 -14.43 -10.02 -2.64
N TYR A 70 -14.58 -10.04 -1.31
CA TYR A 70 -14.09 -8.97 -0.45
C TYR A 70 -12.56 -8.89 -0.43
N ILE A 71 -11.86 -10.02 -0.39
CA ILE A 71 -10.39 -10.06 -0.49
C ILE A 71 -9.94 -9.55 -1.86
N LEU A 72 -10.61 -9.94 -2.96
CA LEU A 72 -10.32 -9.45 -4.30
C LEU A 72 -10.42 -7.93 -4.40
N LEU A 73 -11.39 -7.30 -3.73
CA LEU A 73 -11.48 -5.84 -3.68
C LEU A 73 -10.21 -5.23 -3.07
N THR A 74 -9.68 -5.84 -2.01
CA THR A 74 -8.43 -5.40 -1.37
C THR A 74 -7.24 -5.52 -2.34
N GLU A 75 -7.19 -6.59 -3.14
CA GLU A 75 -6.17 -6.74 -4.17
C GLU A 75 -6.28 -5.66 -5.27
N VAL A 76 -7.50 -5.32 -5.67
CA VAL A 76 -7.77 -4.25 -6.63
C VAL A 76 -7.34 -2.89 -6.07
N GLU A 77 -7.65 -2.60 -4.80
CA GLU A 77 -7.18 -1.37 -4.14
C GLU A 77 -5.65 -1.29 -4.10
N GLN A 78 -4.99 -2.42 -3.82
CA GLN A 78 -3.55 -2.50 -3.83
C GLN A 78 -2.99 -2.30 -5.25
N ALA A 79 -3.64 -2.83 -6.29
CA ALA A 79 -3.30 -2.56 -7.68
C ALA A 79 -3.36 -1.06 -8.00
N PHE A 80 -4.44 -0.39 -7.60
CA PHE A 80 -4.58 1.07 -7.75
C PHE A 80 -3.53 1.85 -6.96
N LYS A 81 -3.12 1.37 -5.79
CA LYS A 81 -2.04 1.97 -5.00
C LYS A 81 -0.69 1.84 -5.72
N CYS A 82 -0.38 0.67 -6.26
CA CYS A 82 0.83 0.43 -7.08
C CYS A 82 0.85 1.32 -8.33
N LEU A 83 -0.27 1.39 -9.07
CA LEU A 83 -0.43 2.26 -10.24
C LEU A 83 -0.13 3.73 -9.92
N LYS A 84 -0.70 4.24 -8.81
CA LYS A 84 -0.56 5.64 -8.41
C LYS A 84 0.82 5.97 -7.81
N GLY A 85 1.51 4.98 -7.25
CA GLY A 85 2.81 5.14 -6.59
C GLY A 85 3.97 4.68 -7.46
N ASP A 86 4.18 3.37 -7.55
CA ASP A 86 5.34 2.75 -8.19
C ASP A 86 5.43 3.05 -9.69
N LEU A 87 4.29 3.13 -10.36
CA LEU A 87 4.22 3.50 -11.77
C LEU A 87 4.11 5.01 -12.00
N SER A 88 4.00 5.81 -10.93
CA SER A 88 4.00 7.28 -10.96
C SER A 88 3.03 7.91 -11.98
N LEU A 89 1.83 7.32 -12.14
CA LEU A 89 0.81 7.75 -13.11
C LEU A 89 0.09 9.08 -12.75
N ARG A 90 0.68 9.99 -11.97
CA ARG A 90 0.01 11.25 -11.54
C ARG A 90 0.56 12.52 -12.22
N PRO A 91 -0.28 13.56 -12.45
CA PRO A 91 -1.76 13.59 -12.37
C PRO A 91 -2.42 13.45 -13.74
N ILE A 92 -3.57 12.78 -13.74
CA ILE A 92 -4.45 12.53 -14.89
C ILE A 92 -5.44 13.69 -15.00
N TYR A 93 -5.11 14.75 -15.73
CA TYR A 93 -6.05 15.84 -16.03
C TYR A 93 -6.81 15.57 -17.33
N HIS A 94 -7.33 14.35 -17.49
CA HIS A 94 -8.12 13.99 -18.66
C HIS A 94 -9.59 14.34 -18.42
N GLN A 95 -10.12 15.25 -19.23
CA GLN A 95 -11.52 15.68 -19.18
C GLN A 95 -12.35 15.09 -20.33
N LYS A 96 -11.68 14.57 -21.38
CA LYS A 96 -12.32 13.91 -22.52
C LYS A 96 -12.33 12.40 -22.29
N GLU A 97 -13.47 11.78 -22.53
CA GLU A 97 -13.71 10.34 -22.36
C GLU A 97 -12.66 9.47 -23.07
N GLU A 98 -12.40 9.72 -24.35
CA GLU A 98 -11.40 8.98 -25.14
C GLU A 98 -9.99 8.97 -24.49
N ARG A 99 -9.59 10.09 -23.87
CA ARG A 99 -8.28 10.19 -23.20
C ARG A 99 -8.25 9.45 -21.88
N ILE A 100 -9.39 9.38 -21.18
CA ILE A 100 -9.55 8.60 -19.97
C ILE A 100 -9.44 7.11 -20.31
N GLU A 101 -10.14 6.65 -21.34
CA GLU A 101 -10.10 5.26 -21.80
C GLU A 101 -8.69 4.82 -22.20
N ALA A 102 -8.02 5.61 -23.05
CA ALA A 102 -6.64 5.33 -23.47
C ALA A 102 -5.68 5.27 -22.28
N HIS A 103 -5.84 6.17 -21.30
CA HIS A 103 -5.00 6.18 -20.11
C HIS A 103 -5.25 4.94 -19.23
N ILE A 104 -6.52 4.57 -19.00
CA ILE A 104 -6.88 3.36 -18.24
C ILE A 104 -6.29 2.13 -18.92
N PHE A 105 -6.38 2.05 -20.25
CA PHE A 105 -5.82 0.94 -21.02
C PHE A 105 -4.30 0.81 -20.82
N VAL A 106 -3.54 1.89 -21.01
CA VAL A 106 -2.08 1.88 -20.83
C VAL A 106 -1.68 1.60 -19.38
N ALA A 107 -2.41 2.17 -18.41
CA ALA A 107 -2.18 1.92 -17.00
C ALA A 107 -2.37 0.43 -16.66
N PHE A 108 -3.46 -0.18 -17.16
CA PHE A 108 -3.74 -1.60 -16.97
C PHE A 108 -2.64 -2.48 -17.57
N GLN A 109 -2.22 -2.22 -18.81
CA GLN A 109 -1.12 -2.96 -19.45
C GLN A 109 0.18 -2.86 -18.63
N SER A 110 0.50 -1.66 -18.16
CA SER A 110 1.70 -1.42 -17.37
C SER A 110 1.65 -2.16 -16.02
N TYR A 111 0.47 -2.26 -15.39
CA TYR A 111 0.26 -3.08 -14.20
C TYR A 111 0.43 -4.58 -14.47
N CYS A 112 -0.12 -5.11 -15.56
CA CYS A 112 0.06 -6.51 -15.94
C CYS A 112 1.54 -6.88 -16.12
N LEU A 113 2.32 -5.99 -16.74
CA LEU A 113 3.77 -6.15 -16.88
C LEU A 113 4.47 -6.11 -15.51
N PHE A 114 4.09 -5.20 -14.62
CA PHE A 114 4.65 -5.09 -13.27
C PHE A 114 4.40 -6.34 -12.43
N VAL A 115 3.17 -6.88 -12.44
CA VAL A 115 2.83 -8.13 -11.73
C VAL A 115 3.58 -9.31 -12.33
N THR A 116 3.65 -9.41 -13.66
CA THR A 116 4.39 -10.47 -14.34
C THR A 116 5.88 -10.43 -14.00
N LEU A 117 6.47 -9.24 -13.94
CA LEU A 117 7.84 -9.07 -13.48
C LEU A 117 8.00 -9.58 -12.05
N GLY A 118 7.08 -9.25 -11.13
CA GLY A 118 7.07 -9.78 -9.77
C GLY A 118 7.02 -11.30 -9.71
N GLN A 119 6.16 -11.94 -10.50
CA GLN A 119 6.07 -13.39 -10.54
C GLN A 119 7.36 -14.03 -11.10
N ARG A 120 7.97 -13.45 -12.14
CA ARG A 120 9.26 -13.91 -12.67
C ARG A 120 10.39 -13.74 -11.65
N LEU A 121 10.39 -12.65 -10.89
CA LEU A 121 11.40 -12.41 -9.85
C LEU A 121 11.30 -13.39 -8.70
N LYS A 122 10.10 -13.86 -8.32
CA LYS A 122 9.99 -14.92 -7.29
C LYS A 122 10.78 -16.18 -7.63
N ALA A 123 10.81 -16.56 -8.91
CA ALA A 123 11.54 -17.74 -9.37
C ALA A 123 13.06 -17.50 -9.51
N LEU A 124 13.45 -16.31 -9.97
CA LEU A 124 14.84 -16.03 -10.37
C LEU A 124 15.66 -15.24 -9.34
N ALA A 125 15.01 -14.42 -8.51
CA ALA A 125 15.64 -13.53 -7.55
C ALA A 125 14.65 -13.12 -6.43
N PRO A 126 14.33 -14.03 -5.48
CA PRO A 126 13.24 -13.83 -4.50
C PRO A 126 13.45 -12.64 -3.54
N GLY A 127 14.67 -12.10 -3.44
CA GLY A 127 14.97 -10.90 -2.65
C GLY A 127 14.77 -9.56 -3.37
N LEU A 128 14.43 -9.57 -4.66
CA LEU A 128 14.27 -8.35 -5.45
C LEU A 128 12.80 -7.98 -5.65
N THR A 129 12.48 -6.71 -5.41
CA THR A 129 11.18 -6.15 -5.75
C THR A 129 11.16 -5.67 -7.20
N PRO A 130 10.02 -5.74 -7.91
CA PRO A 130 9.87 -5.21 -9.26
C PRO A 130 10.33 -3.76 -9.39
N ARG A 131 10.03 -2.92 -8.39
CA ARG A 131 10.44 -1.52 -8.35
C ARG A 131 11.96 -1.36 -8.37
N SER A 132 12.68 -2.11 -7.52
CA SER A 132 14.15 -2.08 -7.46
C SER A 132 14.79 -2.49 -8.79
N VAL A 133 14.19 -3.48 -9.46
CA VAL A 133 14.65 -3.94 -10.78
C VAL A 133 14.42 -2.85 -11.83
N LEU A 134 13.24 -2.24 -11.87
CA LEU A 134 12.93 -1.15 -12.78
C LEU A 134 13.86 0.06 -12.55
N ASP A 135 14.14 0.41 -11.30
CA ASP A 135 15.12 1.46 -10.98
C ASP A 135 16.49 1.14 -11.54
N LYS A 136 16.93 -0.12 -11.39
CA LYS A 136 18.24 -0.54 -11.88
C LYS A 136 18.31 -0.59 -13.41
N LEU A 137 17.25 -1.06 -14.06
CA LEU A 137 17.13 -1.08 -15.52
C LEU A 137 17.05 0.34 -16.08
N GLY A 138 16.41 1.27 -15.39
CA GLY A 138 16.34 2.69 -15.78
C GLY A 138 17.71 3.40 -15.76
N GLU A 139 18.72 2.84 -15.08
CA GLU A 139 20.10 3.33 -15.16
C GLU A 139 20.82 2.87 -16.45
N LEU A 140 20.27 1.90 -17.19
CA LEU A 140 20.87 1.41 -18.43
C LEU A 140 20.57 2.38 -19.57
N GLN A 141 21.62 2.77 -20.28
CA GLN A 141 21.53 3.55 -21.51
C GLN A 141 21.97 2.68 -22.68
N MET A 142 21.20 2.73 -23.74
CA MET A 142 21.53 2.14 -25.03
C MET A 142 22.21 3.23 -25.88
N ILE A 143 23.40 2.93 -26.39
CA ILE A 143 24.20 3.82 -27.22
C ILE A 143 24.52 3.07 -28.51
N ASP A 144 24.24 3.73 -29.63
CA ASP A 144 24.66 3.25 -30.94
C ASP A 144 26.05 3.80 -31.24
N ALA A 145 27.02 2.90 -31.39
CA ALA A 145 28.37 3.26 -31.81
C ALA A 145 28.49 3.03 -33.33
N HIS A 146 28.66 4.13 -34.07
CA HIS A 146 28.93 4.10 -35.50
C HIS A 146 30.44 4.01 -35.70
N LEU A 147 30.90 2.87 -36.23
CA LEU A 147 32.31 2.64 -36.50
C LEU A 147 32.52 2.66 -38.03
N PRO A 148 33.29 3.62 -38.56
CA PRO A 148 33.67 3.60 -39.96
C PRO A 148 34.67 2.46 -40.20
N THR A 149 34.39 1.61 -41.18
CA THR A 149 35.29 0.56 -41.64
C THR A 149 36.24 1.14 -42.68
N ALA A 150 37.45 0.55 -42.83
CA ALA A 150 38.43 0.98 -43.83
C ALA A 150 37.88 1.04 -45.27
N ASP A 151 36.84 0.25 -45.57
CA ASP A 151 36.15 0.21 -46.86
C ASP A 151 35.00 1.23 -47.01
N GLY A 152 34.85 2.19 -46.08
CA GLY A 152 33.81 3.23 -46.13
C GLY A 152 32.41 2.77 -45.69
N ARG A 153 32.26 1.54 -45.20
CA ARG A 153 30.99 1.04 -44.62
C ARG A 153 30.90 1.43 -43.14
N GLU A 154 29.73 1.87 -42.68
CA GLU A 154 29.46 2.04 -41.25
C GLU A 154 28.94 0.74 -40.64
N ILE A 155 29.49 0.37 -39.48
CA ILE A 155 28.94 -0.67 -38.61
C ILE A 155 28.31 0.01 -37.40
N THR A 156 27.02 -0.23 -37.18
CA THR A 156 26.32 0.21 -35.96
C THR A 156 26.39 -0.89 -34.91
N LEU A 157 27.05 -0.62 -33.79
CA LEU A 157 27.06 -1.51 -32.64
C LEU A 157 26.17 -0.97 -31.52
N LEU A 158 25.19 -1.76 -31.12
CA LEU A 158 24.35 -1.50 -29.95
C LEU A 158 25.14 -1.80 -28.67
N ARG A 159 25.36 -0.77 -27.84
CA ARG A 159 26.06 -0.91 -26.56
C ARG A 159 25.20 -0.45 -25.40
N LEU A 160 24.99 -1.34 -24.43
CA LEU A 160 24.33 -1.01 -23.16
C LEU A 160 25.38 -0.56 -22.13
N ARG A 161 25.24 0.64 -21.55
CA ARG A 161 26.14 1.19 -20.53
C ARG A 161 25.36 1.77 -19.36
N ASN A 162 25.87 1.61 -18.14
CA ASN A 162 25.23 2.14 -16.94
C ASN A 162 25.57 3.64 -16.75
N ARG A 163 24.56 4.49 -16.52
CA ARG A 163 24.64 5.95 -16.47
C ARG A 163 25.66 6.49 -15.45
N ARG A 164 25.94 5.76 -14.36
CA ARG A 164 26.93 6.18 -13.34
C ARG A 164 28.39 6.15 -13.80
N ARG A 165 28.72 5.53 -14.95
CA ARG A 165 30.10 5.42 -15.48
C ARG A 165 30.43 6.44 -16.59
N ILE A 166 29.61 7.47 -16.77
CA ILE A 166 29.77 8.48 -17.83
C ILE A 166 30.78 9.58 -17.45
N ILE A 167 30.96 9.88 -16.15
CA ILE A 167 31.82 10.99 -15.68
C ILE A 167 33.30 10.57 -15.53
N ARG A 168 33.80 9.62 -16.35
CA ARG A 168 35.21 9.20 -16.26
C ARG A 168 35.92 9.00 -17.61
N PHE A 169 35.30 9.47 -18.67
CA PHE A 169 35.91 9.49 -20.00
C PHE A 169 35.58 10.82 -20.68
N PHE A 170 36.04 11.91 -20.09
CA PHE A 170 36.49 13.14 -20.73
C PHE A 170 37.63 13.68 -19.89
#